data_AF-A0A662HFN9-F1
#
_entry.id   AF-A0A662HFN9-F1
#
_cell.length_a   1.000
_cell.length_b   1.000
_cell.length_c   1.000
_cell.angle_alpha   90.00
_cell.angle_beta   90.00
_cell.angle_gamma   90.00
#
_symmetry.space_group_name_H-M   'P 1'
#
loop_
_entity.id
_entity.type
_entity.pdbx_description
1 polymer ?
#
loop_
_entity_poly.entity_id
_entity_poly.type
_entity_poly.pdbx_seq_one_letter_code
_entity_poly.pdbx_strand_id
1 'polypeptide(L)'
;MVILYDMSNLVVWSLLGALILRTLDRVIQDPLTTIEVERERENHPLTLYIEDELKRLFKPAGGMTCPELERNLLEMRMRAPDKLEELVRDLVIKYYKRKRKPKPGVLTERRVELHL
;
A
#
# COMPACT_ATOMS: atom_id res chain seq x y z
N MET A 1 -26.86 -13.48 -9.31
CA MET A 1 -25.76 -12.71 -9.92
C MET A 1 -24.59 -12.76 -8.95
N VAL A 2 -23.69 -13.72 -9.14
CA VAL A 2 -22.55 -13.94 -8.24
C VAL A 2 -21.40 -13.09 -8.77
N ILE A 3 -21.15 -11.93 -8.17
CA ILE A 3 -19.90 -11.22 -8.42
C ILE A 3 -18.84 -12.06 -7.71
N LEU A 4 -18.07 -12.82 -8.49
CA LEU A 4 -16.88 -13.52 -8.02
C LEU A 4 -15.91 -12.44 -7.52
N TYR A 5 -15.72 -12.39 -6.20
CA TYR A 5 -14.76 -11.54 -5.52
C TYR A 5 -13.33 -11.98 -5.87
N ASP A 6 -12.84 -11.76 -7.09
CA ASP A 6 -11.44 -12.05 -7.45
C ASP A 6 -10.53 -10.81 -7.36
N MET A 7 -11.12 -9.61 -7.21
CA MET A 7 -10.37 -8.35 -7.09
C MET A 7 -10.17 -7.94 -5.63
N SER A 8 -9.24 -8.59 -4.94
CA SER A 8 -8.93 -8.31 -3.53
C SER A 8 -8.36 -6.91 -3.28
N ASN A 9 -7.72 -6.29 -4.26
CA ASN A 9 -7.35 -4.87 -4.23
C ASN A 9 -8.56 -3.94 -4.09
N LEU A 10 -9.70 -4.27 -4.74
CA LEU A 10 -10.94 -3.50 -4.60
C LEU A 10 -11.49 -3.57 -3.18
N VAL A 11 -11.44 -4.75 -2.54
CA VAL A 11 -11.85 -4.93 -1.14
C VAL A 11 -10.96 -4.10 -0.22
N VAL A 12 -9.64 -4.15 -0.42
CA VAL A 12 -8.68 -3.33 0.34
C VAL A 12 -9.01 -1.85 0.20
N TRP A 13 -9.22 -1.35 -1.03
CA TRP A 13 -9.59 0.04 -1.24
C TRP A 13 -10.93 0.40 -0.59
N SER A 14 -11.94 -0.45 -0.75
CA SER A 14 -13.29 -0.23 -0.19
C SER A 14 -13.29 -0.16 1.33
N LEU A 15 -12.46 -0.97 1.99
CA LEU A 15 -12.39 -1.03 3.45
C LEU A 15 -11.39 -0.05 4.06
N LEU A 16 -10.27 0.19 3.38
CA LEU A 16 -9.12 0.91 3.95
C LEU A 16 -8.78 2.21 3.21
N GLY A 17 -9.39 2.51 2.05
CA GLY A 17 -9.03 3.66 1.21
C GLY A 17 -9.01 4.99 1.97
N ALA A 18 -10.05 5.27 2.76
CA ALA A 18 -10.10 6.47 3.60
C ALA A 18 -8.97 6.52 4.64
N LEU A 19 -8.60 5.39 5.23
CA LEU A 19 -7.51 5.29 6.19
C LEU A 19 -6.14 5.45 5.50
N ILE A 20 -5.98 4.88 4.30
CA ILE A 20 -4.77 5.05 3.46
C ILE A 20 -4.57 6.54 3.14
N LEU A 21 -5.60 7.22 2.62
CA LEU A 21 -5.53 8.64 2.28
C LEU A 21 -5.21 9.51 3.50
N ARG A 22 -5.93 9.31 4.61
CA ARG A 22 -5.63 10.01 5.88
C ARG A 22 -4.20 9.77 6.35
N THR A 23 -3.67 8.57 6.14
CA THR A 23 -2.29 8.22 6.51
C THR A 23 -1.28 8.94 5.62
N LEU A 24 -1.53 9.01 4.31
CA LEU A 24 -0.68 9.74 3.36
C LEU A 24 -0.58 11.21 3.74
N ASP A 25 -1.72 11.86 3.99
CA ASP A 25 -1.76 13.27 4.37
C ASP A 25 -1.00 13.55 5.67
N ARG A 26 -1.13 12.67 6.67
CA ARG A 26 -0.47 12.84 7.97
C ARG A 26 1.03 12.56 7.93
N VAL A 27 1.44 11.53 7.20
CA VAL A 27 2.77 10.91 7.34
C VAL A 27 3.68 11.19 6.15
N ILE A 28 3.14 11.16 4.93
CA ILE A 28 3.94 11.43 3.73
C ILE A 28 3.98 12.93 3.44
N GLN A 29 2.88 13.65 3.74
CA GLN A 29 2.77 15.10 3.62
C GLN A 29 3.08 15.62 2.21
N ASP A 30 2.71 14.84 1.19
CA ASP A 30 2.84 15.20 -0.23
C ASP A 30 1.46 15.14 -0.90
N PRO A 31 0.81 16.30 -1.14
CA PRO A 31 -0.52 16.36 -1.74
C PRO A 31 -0.61 15.69 -3.12
N LEU A 32 0.45 15.75 -3.93
CA LEU A 32 0.45 15.14 -5.26
C LEU A 32 0.36 13.62 -5.16
N THR A 33 1.09 13.05 -4.21
CA THR A 33 1.03 11.61 -3.90
C THR A 33 -0.37 11.20 -3.43
N THR A 34 -1.02 11.97 -2.55
CA THR A 34 -2.38 11.65 -2.09
C THR A 34 -3.38 11.67 -3.26
N ILE A 35 -3.32 12.68 -4.12
CA ILE A 35 -4.20 12.81 -5.30
C ILE A 35 -3.98 11.66 -6.29
N GLU A 36 -2.73 11.27 -6.53
CA GLU A 36 -2.38 10.12 -7.38
C GLU A 36 -3.05 8.84 -6.86
N VAL A 37 -2.92 8.57 -5.55
CA VAL A 37 -3.51 7.40 -4.89
C VAL A 37 -5.04 7.44 -4.95
N GLU A 38 -5.66 8.60 -4.67
CA GLU A 38 -7.12 8.75 -4.71
C GLU A 38 -7.70 8.55 -6.12
N ARG A 39 -6.97 8.98 -7.15
CA ARG A 39 -7.38 8.80 -8.55
C ARG A 39 -7.29 7.34 -8.98
N GLU A 40 -6.21 6.65 -8.61
CA GLU A 40 -5.92 5.28 -9.06
C GLU A 40 -6.55 4.20 -8.18
N ARG A 41 -6.87 4.52 -6.92
CA ARG A 41 -7.66 3.69 -5.99
C ARG A 41 -7.10 2.27 -5.85
N GLU A 42 -7.88 1.25 -6.17
CA GLU A 42 -7.50 -0.16 -6.13
C GLU A 42 -6.39 -0.52 -7.12
N ASN A 43 -6.20 0.27 -8.16
CA ASN A 43 -5.18 0.04 -9.19
C ASN A 43 -3.84 0.70 -8.84
N HIS A 44 -3.81 1.57 -7.83
CA HIS A 44 -2.58 2.24 -7.42
C HIS A 44 -1.58 1.21 -6.84
N PRO A 45 -0.28 1.27 -7.17
CA PRO A 45 0.71 0.30 -6.68
C PRO A 45 0.83 0.19 -5.16
N LEU A 46 0.52 1.26 -4.42
CA LEU A 46 0.41 1.22 -2.95
C LEU A 46 -0.69 0.26 -2.48
N THR A 47 -1.85 0.26 -3.15
CA THR A 47 -3.00 -0.56 -2.77
C THR A 47 -2.71 -2.03 -3.03
N LEU A 48 -2.12 -2.33 -4.19
CA LEU A 48 -1.62 -3.68 -4.52
C LEU A 48 -0.57 -4.16 -3.52
N TYR A 49 0.36 -3.28 -3.14
CA TYR A 49 1.36 -3.58 -2.12
C TYR A 49 0.74 -3.90 -0.75
N ILE A 50 -0.23 -3.10 -0.30
CA ILE A 50 -0.93 -3.32 0.97
C ILE A 50 -1.69 -4.64 0.94
N GLU A 51 -2.40 -4.93 -0.15
CA GLU A 51 -3.11 -6.20 -0.34
C GLU A 51 -2.17 -7.41 -0.17
N ASP A 52 -1.04 -7.40 -0.88
CA ASP A 52 -0.04 -8.47 -0.80
C ASP A 52 0.52 -8.66 0.60
N GLU A 53 0.84 -7.57 1.31
CA GLU A 53 1.36 -7.65 2.67
C GLU A 53 0.27 -8.14 3.64
N LEU A 54 -0.98 -7.72 3.50
CA LEU A 54 -2.09 -8.22 4.31
C LEU A 54 -2.35 -9.72 4.09
N LYS A 55 -2.35 -10.17 2.84
CA LYS A 55 -2.48 -11.60 2.52
C LYS A 55 -1.37 -12.42 3.18
N ARG A 56 -0.12 -11.95 3.11
CA ARG A 56 1.03 -12.61 3.76
C ARG A 56 0.92 -12.60 5.28
N LEU A 57 0.42 -11.53 5.88
CA LEU A 57 0.26 -11.42 7.33
C LEU A 57 -0.83 -12.35 7.86
N PHE A 58 -1.99 -12.38 7.22
CA PHE A 58 -3.10 -13.20 7.66
C PHE A 58 -2.93 -14.68 7.29
N LYS A 59 -2.23 -15.01 6.19
CA LYS A 59 -1.98 -16.39 5.77
C LYS A 59 -0.59 -16.53 5.13
N PRO A 60 0.47 -16.69 5.96
CA PRO A 60 1.86 -16.75 5.48
C PRO A 60 2.14 -17.88 4.49
N ALA A 61 1.41 -19.00 4.58
CA ALA A 61 1.51 -20.12 3.64
C ALA A 61 0.92 -19.83 2.25
N GLY A 62 0.31 -18.66 2.05
CA GLY A 62 -0.32 -18.25 0.80
C GLY A 62 -1.75 -18.79 0.63
N GLY A 63 -2.30 -18.60 -0.58
CA GLY A 63 -3.65 -19.08 -0.92
C GLY A 63 -4.76 -18.39 -0.14
N MET A 64 -4.57 -17.12 0.24
CA MET A 64 -5.65 -16.31 0.79
C MET A 64 -6.56 -15.83 -0.33
N THR A 65 -7.82 -16.23 -0.24
CA THR A 65 -8.89 -15.76 -1.12
C THR A 65 -9.35 -14.36 -0.71
N CYS A 66 -9.99 -13.65 -1.63
CA CYS A 66 -10.54 -12.33 -1.36
C CYS A 66 -11.62 -12.33 -0.25
N PRO A 67 -12.58 -13.29 -0.19
CA PRO A 67 -13.53 -13.35 0.94
C PRO A 67 -12.86 -13.59 2.30
N GLU A 68 -11.78 -14.39 2.34
CA GLU A 68 -10.98 -14.56 3.56
C GLU A 68 -10.30 -13.25 3.96
N LEU A 69 -9.72 -12.51 3.01
CA LEU A 69 -9.10 -11.22 3.26
C LEU A 69 -10.11 -10.19 3.79
N GLU A 70 -11.27 -10.08 3.14
CA GLU A 70 -12.36 -9.20 3.55
C GLU A 70 -12.79 -9.49 5.00
N ARG A 71 -13.04 -10.76 5.30
CA ARG A 71 -13.46 -11.20 6.63
C ARG A 71 -12.42 -10.84 7.69
N ASN A 72 -11.14 -11.12 7.45
CA ASN A 72 -10.08 -10.81 8.41
C ASN A 72 -9.95 -9.30 8.64
N LEU A 73 -10.06 -8.49 7.58
CA LEU A 73 -10.05 -7.03 7.71
C LEU A 73 -11.23 -6.50 8.51
N LEU A 74 -12.44 -6.99 8.25
CA LEU A 74 -13.64 -6.62 9.00
C LEU A 74 -13.54 -7.05 10.47
N GLU A 75 -13.09 -8.27 10.75
CA GLU A 75 -12.88 -8.76 12.11
C GLU A 75 -11.84 -7.91 12.86
N MET A 76 -10.71 -7.58 12.23
CA MET A 76 -9.68 -6.74 12.84
C MET A 76 -10.19 -5.32 13.08
N ARG A 77 -10.91 -4.73 12.13
CA ARG A 77 -11.53 -3.40 12.25
C ARG A 77 -12.51 -3.33 13.43
N MET A 78 -13.26 -4.40 13.68
CA MET A 78 -14.20 -4.46 14.82
C MET A 78 -13.49 -4.68 16.15
N ARG A 79 -12.50 -5.58 16.20
CA ARG A 79 -11.85 -6.00 17.45
C ARG A 79 -10.73 -5.08 17.91
N ALA A 80 -10.00 -4.50 16.97
CA ALA A 80 -8.81 -3.71 17.23
C ALA A 80 -8.60 -2.65 16.14
N PRO A 81 -9.50 -1.65 16.03
CA PRO A 81 -9.41 -0.59 15.04
C PRO A 81 -8.06 0.16 15.11
N ASP A 82 -7.55 0.45 16.31
CA ASP A 82 -6.28 1.15 16.50
C ASP A 82 -5.10 0.35 15.91
N LYS A 83 -5.09 -0.97 16.11
CA LYS A 83 -4.05 -1.84 15.53
C LYS A 83 -4.13 -1.90 14.02
N LEU A 84 -5.33 -1.79 13.45
CA LEU A 84 -5.51 -1.72 12.00
C LEU A 84 -4.99 -0.38 11.45
N GLU A 85 -5.26 0.73 12.15
CA GLU A 85 -4.68 2.04 11.81
C GLU A 85 -3.14 2.01 11.85
N GLU A 86 -2.55 1.46 12.91
CA GLU A 86 -1.09 1.29 13.04
C GLU A 86 -0.52 0.42 11.92
N LEU A 87 -1.16 -0.71 11.61
CA LEU A 87 -0.72 -1.60 10.54
C LEU A 87 -0.72 -0.90 9.18
N VAL A 88 -1.80 -0.22 8.82
CA VAL A 88 -1.88 0.52 7.55
C VAL A 88 -0.82 1.62 7.51
N ARG A 89 -0.63 2.33 8.62
CA ARG A 89 0.42 3.35 8.74
C ARG A 89 1.80 2.79 8.47
N ASP A 90 2.16 1.67 9.07
CA ASP A 90 3.46 1.05 8.91
C ASP A 90 3.69 0.57 7.47
N LEU A 91 2.66 -0.01 6.83
CA LEU A 91 2.73 -0.44 5.44
C LEU A 91 2.93 0.74 4.48
N VAL A 92 2.19 1.85 4.66
CA VAL A 92 2.36 3.07 3.86
C VAL A 92 3.78 3.62 4.01
N ILE A 93 4.27 3.76 5.25
CA ILE A 93 5.63 4.23 5.51
C ILE A 93 6.66 3.32 4.84
N LYS A 94 6.51 2.00 4.98
CA LYS A 94 7.41 1.00 4.39
C LYS A 94 7.45 1.09 2.87
N TYR A 95 6.30 1.26 2.22
CA TYR A 95 6.20 1.45 0.77
C TYR A 95 6.98 2.68 0.28
N TYR A 96 6.70 3.87 0.84
CA TYR A 96 7.36 5.10 0.38
C TYR A 96 8.82 5.18 0.79
N LYS A 97 9.23 4.57 1.92
CA LYS A 97 10.64 4.41 2.26
C LYS A 97 11.37 3.58 1.22
N ARG A 98 10.75 2.52 0.68
CA ARG A 98 11.34 1.71 -0.41
C ARG A 98 11.39 2.49 -1.73
N LYS A 99 10.32 3.22 -2.08
CA LYS A 99 10.25 4.06 -3.29
C LYS A 99 11.34 5.14 -3.34
N ARG A 100 11.71 5.71 -2.18
CA ARG A 100 12.73 6.77 -2.06
C ARG A 100 14.18 6.28 -2.04
N LYS A 101 14.45 4.97 -1.87
CA LYS A 101 15.83 4.48 -1.89
C LYS A 101 16.39 4.57 -3.31
N PRO A 102 17.50 5.29 -3.55
CA PRO A 102 18.16 5.24 -4.84
C PRO A 102 18.57 3.79 -5.11
N LYS A 103 18.35 3.32 -6.34
CA LYS A 103 18.83 1.99 -6.75
C LYS A 103 20.35 1.96 -6.55
N PRO A 104 20.91 1.04 -5.73
CA PRO A 104 22.36 0.87 -5.68
C PRO A 104 22.79 0.31 -7.04
N GLY A 105 23.42 1.16 -7.87
CA GLY A 105 23.90 0.74 -9.19
C GLY A 105 23.98 1.80 -10.28
N VAL A 106 23.44 3.02 -10.09
CA VAL A 106 23.70 4.12 -11.06
C VAL A 106 24.80 5.01 -10.49
N LEU A 107 26.04 4.53 -10.57
CA LEU A 107 27.21 5.41 -10.48
C LEU A 107 27.17 6.32 -11.70
N THR A 108 26.88 7.60 -11.46
CA THR A 108 26.99 8.66 -12.45
C THR A 108 28.45 8.85 -12.84
N GLU A 109 28.89 8.25 -13.94
CA GLU A 109 30.05 8.75 -14.68
C GLU A 109 29.63 10.01 -15.45
N ARG A 110 29.60 11.15 -14.75
CA ARG A 110 29.80 12.44 -15.39
C ARG A 110 31.23 12.86 -15.12
N ARG A 111 32.17 12.31 -15.89
CA ARG A 111 33.46 12.96 -16.13
C ARG A 111 33.16 14.22 -16.92
N VAL A 112 33.10 15.35 -16.22
CA VAL A 112 33.26 16.66 -16.85
C VAL A 112 34.74 16.78 -17.15
N GLU A 113 35.15 16.41 -18.37
CA GLU A 113 36.43 16.85 -18.90
C GLU A 113 36.28 18.32 -19.29
N LEU A 114 36.50 19.20 -18.31
CA LEU A 114 36.97 20.56 -18.57
C LEU A 114 38.48 20.46 -18.70
N HIS A 115 38.98 20.37 -19.93
CA HIS A 115 40.31 20.84 -20.26
C HIS A 115 40.17 22.10 -21.10
N LEU A 116 40.64 23.20 -20.50
CA LEU A 116 40.98 24.47 -21.13
C LEU A 116 42.07 24.29 -22.18
#